data_AF-Q16423-F1
#
_entry.id   AF-Q16423-F1
#
_cell.length_a   1.000
_cell.length_b   1.000
_cell.length_c   1.000
_cell.angle_alpha   90.00
_cell.angle_beta   90.00
_cell.angle_gamma   90.00
#
_symmetry.space_group_name_H-M   'P 1'
#
loop_
_entity.id
_entity.type
_entity.pdbx_description
1 polymer ?
#
loop_
_entity_poly.entity_id
_entity_poly.type
_entity_poly.pdbx_seq_one_letter_code
_entity_poly.pdbx_strand_id
1 'polypeptide(L)' 'SPTTLDKIAAQGRKRKKRTSIEVGVKGALESHFLKCPKPSAHEITGLADSLQLEKEVVRVVWFCNRRQ' A
#
# COMPACT_ATOMS: atom_id res chain seq x y z
N SER A 1 27.42 17.94 -27.60
CA SER A 1 27.18 18.33 -26.20
C SER A 1 26.14 17.40 -25.60
N PRO A 2 26.49 16.51 -24.65
CA PRO A 2 25.52 15.64 -24.00
C PRO A 2 24.90 16.34 -22.80
N THR A 3 23.57 16.47 -22.78
CA THR A 3 22.82 17.14 -21.72
C THR A 3 22.68 16.21 -20.52
N THR A 4 23.18 16.69 -19.38
CA THR A 4 23.14 16.07 -18.05
C THR A 4 21.71 16.08 -17.49
N LEU A 5 20.84 15.19 -17.97
CA LEU A 5 19.52 14.95 -17.39
C LEU A 5 19.63 13.92 -16.27
N ASP A 6 19.92 14.49 -15.11
CA ASP A 6 19.24 14.27 -13.83
C ASP A 6 19.24 12.86 -13.20
N LYS A 7 19.83 12.85 -12.01
CA LYS A 7 20.21 11.72 -11.16
C LYS A 7 19.12 11.33 -10.15
N ILE A 8 17.83 11.58 -10.37
CA ILE A 8 16.86 11.52 -9.27
C ILE A 8 15.62 10.66 -9.61
N ALA A 9 15.76 9.33 -9.61
CA ALA A 9 14.58 8.45 -9.47
C ALA A 9 14.86 7.02 -8.98
N ALA A 10 16.11 6.65 -8.68
CA ALA A 10 16.48 5.29 -8.31
C ALA A 10 17.02 5.18 -6.88
N GLN A 11 16.63 6.09 -5.97
CA GLN A 11 16.71 5.78 -4.54
C GLN A 11 15.76 4.62 -4.30
N GLY A 12 16.35 3.42 -4.27
CA GLY A 12 15.66 2.17 -4.12
C GLY A 12 14.60 2.29 -3.05
N ARG A 13 13.34 2.13 -3.45
CA ARG A 13 12.31 1.65 -2.54
C ARG A 13 12.76 0.28 -2.12
N LYS A 14 13.64 0.25 -1.11
CA LYS A 14 14.23 -0.92 -0.50
C LYS A 14 13.05 -1.82 -0.21
N ARG A 15 12.94 -2.90 -0.98
CA ARG A 15 11.77 -3.79 -0.98
C ARG A 15 11.60 -4.25 0.46
N LYS A 16 10.65 -3.66 1.19
CA LYS A 16 10.38 -4.01 2.58
C LYS A 16 10.06 -5.50 2.58
N LYS A 17 10.72 -6.25 3.47
CA LYS A 17 10.56 -7.70 3.60
C LYS A 17 9.05 -7.97 3.63
N ARG A 18 8.59 -8.93 2.81
CA ARG A 18 7.17 -9.26 2.71
C ARG A 18 6.65 -9.57 4.11
N THR A 19 5.85 -8.67 4.67
CA THR A 19 5.13 -8.94 5.90
C THR A 19 3.99 -9.89 5.53
N SER A 20 3.98 -11.10 6.09
CA SER A 20 2.79 -11.95 6.02
C SER A 20 1.68 -11.22 6.77
N ILE A 21 0.67 -10.80 6.03
CA ILE A 21 -0.53 -10.20 6.61
C ILE A 21 -1.39 -11.36 7.09
N GLU A 22 -1.81 -11.31 8.34
CA GLU A 22 -2.69 -12.33 8.89
C GLU A 22 -3.98 -12.45 8.07
N VAL A 23 -4.50 -13.67 7.96
CA VAL A 23 -5.72 -13.97 7.20
C VAL A 23 -6.90 -13.12 7.71
N GLY A 24 -6.98 -12.87 9.02
CA GLY A 24 -8.01 -11.99 9.60
C GLY A 24 -7.92 -10.54 9.10
N VAL A 25 -6.70 -10.01 8.98
CA VAL A 25 -6.48 -8.64 8.50
C VAL A 25 -6.76 -8.53 6.99
N LYS A 26 -6.41 -9.55 6.20
CA LYS A 26 -6.76 -9.63 4.78
C LYS A 26 -8.29 -9.61 4.57
N GLY A 27 -9.03 -10.38 5.35
CA GLY A 27 -10.50 -10.43 5.28
C GLY A 27 -11.16 -9.10 5.65
N ALA A 28 -10.63 -8.41 6.66
CA ALA A 28 -11.08 -7.06 7.02
C ALA A 28 -10.84 -6.06 5.88
N LEU A 29 -9.64 -6.07 5.29
CA LEU A 29 -9.29 -5.24 4.14
C LEU A 29 -10.20 -5.50 2.93
N GLU A 30 -10.50 -6.77 2.61
CA GLU A 30 -11.41 -7.15 1.52
C GLU A 30 -12.85 -6.66 1.77
N SER A 31 -13.37 -6.83 2.99
CA SER A 31 -14.70 -6.31 3.37
C SER A 31 -14.79 -4.78 3.25
N HIS A 32 -13.74 -4.06 3.63
CA HIS A 32 -13.68 -2.61 3.46
C HIS A 32 -13.57 -2.21 1.99
N PHE A 33 -12.79 -2.95 1.20
CA PHE A 33 -12.64 -2.70 -0.23
C PHE A 33 -13.97 -2.82 -0.99
N LEU A 34 -14.75 -3.85 -0.68
CA LEU A 34 -16.08 -4.07 -1.27
C LEU A 34 -17.03 -2.90 -1.00
N LYS A 35 -16.94 -2.28 0.18
CA LYS A 35 -17.76 -1.12 0.56
C LYS A 35 -17.25 0.19 0.00
N CYS A 36 -15.93 0.36 -0.10
CA CYS A 36 -15.29 1.60 -0.53
C CYS A 36 -14.11 1.31 -1.47
N PRO A 37 -14.35 1.04 -2.77
CA PRO A 37 -13.30 0.67 -3.72
C PRO A 37 -12.29 1.80 -4.00
N LYS A 38 -12.59 3.04 -3.57
CA LYS A 38 -11.72 4.22 -3.66
C LYS A 38 -11.54 4.85 -2.28
N PRO A 39 -10.78 4.22 -1.38
CA PRO A 39 -10.56 4.79 -0.06
C PRO A 39 -9.76 6.08 -0.18
N SER A 40 -10.10 7.07 0.63
CA SER A 40 -9.33 8.31 0.73
C SER A 40 -8.01 8.06 1.47
N ALA A 41 -7.02 8.94 1.29
CA ALA A 41 -5.73 8.83 1.99
C ALA A 41 -5.90 8.79 3.52
N HIS A 42 -6.93 9.46 4.03
CA HIS A 42 -7.29 9.47 5.44
C HIS A 42 -7.83 8.10 5.91
N GLU A 43 -8.69 7.46 5.11
CA GLU A 43 -9.23 6.13 5.41
C GLU A 43 -8.15 5.05 5.39
N ILE A 44 -7.23 5.10 4.42
CA ILE A 44 -6.07 4.20 4.38
C ILE A 44 -5.23 4.35 5.66
N THR A 45 -5.04 5.58 6.12
CA THR A 45 -4.26 5.88 7.33
C THR A 45 -4.97 5.37 8.58
N GLY A 46 -6.28 5.61 8.72
CA GLY A 46 -7.07 5.11 9.84
C GLY A 46 -7.17 3.58 9.87
N LEU A 47 -7.25 2.94 8.71
CA LEU A 47 -7.27 1.48 8.60
C LEU A 47 -5.91 0.87 8.93
N ALA A 48 -4.82 1.49 8.47
CA ALA A 48 -3.47 1.11 8.83
C ALA A 48 -3.25 1.21 10.36
N ASP A 49 -3.70 2.29 10.98
CA ASP A 49 -3.63 2.49 12.43
C ASP A 49 -4.46 1.45 13.20
N SER A 50 -5.70 1.21 12.78
CA SER A 50 -6.61 0.22 13.39
C SER A 50 -6.10 -1.21 13.27
N LEU A 51 -5.36 -1.52 12.20
CA LEU A 51 -4.77 -2.84 11.95
C LEU A 51 -3.33 -2.93 12.46
N GLN A 52 -2.79 -1.86 13.06
CA GLN A 52 -1.37 -1.69 13.40
C GLN A 52 -0.42 -2.09 12.25
N LEU A 53 -0.84 -1.82 11.02
CA LEU A 53 -0.08 -2.08 9.81
C LEU A 53 0.53 -0.80 9.28
N GLU A 54 1.59 -0.96 8.50
CA GLU A 54 2.17 0.18 7.80
C GLU A 54 1.23 0.63 6.67
N LYS A 55 1.00 1.94 6.55
CA LYS A 55 0.21 2.54 5.47
C LYS A 55 0.66 2.08 4.07
N GLU A 56 1.96 1.88 3.89
CA GLU A 56 2.52 1.36 2.64
C GLU A 56 2.04 -0.08 2.37
N VAL A 57 1.96 -0.92 3.41
CA VAL A 57 1.47 -2.31 3.33
C VAL A 57 -0.01 -2.33 2.96
N VAL A 58 -0.83 -1.52 3.63
CA VAL A 58 -2.27 -1.37 3.30
C VAL A 58 -2.45 -0.89 1.87
N ARG A 59 -1.69 0.13 1.43
CA ARG A 59 -1.72 0.58 0.03
C ARG A 59 -1.33 -0.52 -0.95
N VAL A 60 -0.22 -1.21 -0.72
CA VAL A 60 0.28 -2.24 -1.64
C VAL A 60 -0.72 -3.38 -1.76
N VAL A 61 -1.33 -3.83 -0.66
CA VAL A 61 -2.43 -4.81 -0.72
C VAL A 61 -3.64 -4.25 -1.44
N TRP A 62 -4.06 -3.04 -1.14
CA TRP A 62 -5.24 -2.43 -1.78
C TRP A 62 -5.08 -2.34 -3.29
N PHE A 63 -3.90 -1.93 -3.77
CA PHE A 63 -3.61 -1.90 -5.21
C PHE A 63 -3.44 -3.29 -5.82
N CYS A 64 -2.89 -4.27 -5.11
CA CYS A 64 -2.88 -5.67 -5.55
C CYS A 64 -4.30 -6.24 -5.67
N ASN A 65 -5.17 -5.95 -4.70
CA ASN A 65 -6.55 -6.45 -4.66
C ASN A 65 -7.42 -5.77 -5.73
N ARG A 66 -7.13 -4.52 -6.10
CA ARG A 66 -7.78 -3.83 -7.24
C ARG A 66 -7.36 -4.36 -8.62
N ARG A 67 -6.20 -5.01 -8.71
CA ARG A 67 -5.57 -5.41 -9.99
C ARG A 67 -5.56 -6.92 -10.23
N GLN A 68 -6.07 -7.70 -9.27
CA GLN A 68 -6.50 -9.09 -9.48
C GLN A 68 -7.90 -9.11 -10.07
#